data_AF-A0A7C4CNL4-F1
#
_entry.id   AF-A0A7C4CNL4-F1
#
_cell.length_a   1.000
_cell.length_b   1.000
_cell.length_c   1.000
_cell.angle_alpha   90.00
_cell.angle_beta   90.00
_cell.angle_gamma   90.00
#
_symmetry.space_group_name_H-M   'P 1'
#
loop_
_entity.id
_entity.type
_entity.pdbx_description
1 polymer ?
#
loop_
_entity_poly.entity_id
_entity_poly.type
_entity_poly.pdbx_seq_one_letter_code
_entity_poly.pdbx_strand_id
1 'polypeptide(L)'
;MFSEKLKVIVLVTILLVSFFASCLLAYKNCLLENEITVLQRELEVKTSELEALESRYEGLLSTYQKLLRDNMVLNESYITLKQNYTVLSENFERLMVEYVELQSKYEVLLDDYQALLSNYTTLKAAYGEVCFAVYSPLWSNETVTPTVSELKSWLTEDDTDSLPYSEWDFVCGDFAVMLSIRARMKHWDMGIVAVLGRDTYGNKFNHAFNAIRCVEGLVYVEPQNDQVFYGPIGERSWYNHPGFGRIYVETFIVVVPYQPPL
;
A
#
# COMPACT_ATOMS: atom_id res chain seq x y z
N MET A 1 -68.18 52.66 127.68
CA MET A 1 -68.20 53.16 126.29
C MET A 1 -66.82 53.25 125.60
N PHE A 2 -65.68 53.28 126.33
CA PHE A 2 -64.33 53.44 125.72
C PHE A 2 -63.62 52.12 125.33
N SER A 3 -63.93 50.99 126.00
CA SER A 3 -63.24 49.69 125.82
C SER A 3 -63.54 48.96 124.50
N GLU A 4 -64.80 48.98 124.06
CA GLU A 4 -65.21 48.41 122.77
C GLU A 4 -64.59 49.16 121.58
N LYS A 5 -64.52 50.49 121.66
CA LYS A 5 -63.92 51.33 120.60
C LYS A 5 -62.43 51.04 120.38
N LEU A 6 -61.67 50.79 121.44
CA LEU A 6 -60.23 50.48 121.35
C LEU A 6 -59.97 49.11 120.72
N LYS A 7 -60.76 48.08 121.07
CA LYS A 7 -60.68 46.75 120.45
C LYS A 7 -60.98 46.81 118.95
N VAL A 8 -62.00 47.57 118.56
CA VAL A 8 -62.34 47.80 117.15
C VAL A 8 -61.19 48.49 116.41
N ILE A 9 -60.57 49.52 117.00
CA ILE A 9 -59.43 50.21 116.39
C ILE A 9 -58.23 49.26 116.19
N VAL A 10 -57.86 48.47 117.20
CA VAL A 10 -56.76 47.49 117.10
C VAL A 10 -57.04 46.40 116.06
N LEU A 11 -58.28 45.92 115.98
CA LEU A 11 -58.67 44.93 114.98
C LEU A 11 -58.60 45.52 113.57
N VAL A 12 -59.06 46.77 113.39
CA VAL A 12 -59.01 47.49 112.12
C VAL A 12 -57.56 47.77 111.69
N THR A 13 -56.67 48.14 112.61
CA THR A 13 -55.25 48.36 112.27
C THR A 13 -54.54 47.07 111.91
N ILE A 14 -54.79 45.96 112.60
CA ILE A 14 -54.26 44.63 112.24
C ILE A 14 -54.76 44.22 110.86
N LEU A 15 -56.06 44.40 110.59
CA LEU A 15 -56.64 44.11 109.28
C LEU A 15 -56.01 44.98 108.18
N LEU A 16 -55.83 46.28 108.40
CA LEU A 16 -55.17 47.19 107.45
C LEU A 16 -53.71 46.82 107.19
N VAL A 17 -52.94 46.48 108.23
CA VAL A 17 -51.54 46.04 108.09
C VAL A 17 -51.45 44.71 107.35
N SER A 18 -52.34 43.76 107.67
CA SER A 18 -52.41 42.46 106.98
C SER A 18 -52.80 42.61 105.51
N PHE A 19 -53.74 43.51 105.21
CA PHE A 19 -54.15 43.85 103.84
C PHE A 19 -52.99 44.50 103.08
N PHE A 20 -52.29 45.47 103.68
CA PHE A 20 -51.14 46.11 103.04
C PHE A 20 -49.97 45.13 102.81
N ALA A 21 -49.68 44.26 103.78
CA ALA A 21 -48.67 43.21 103.63
C ALA A 21 -49.06 42.20 102.54
N SER A 22 -50.35 41.82 102.47
CA SER A 22 -50.88 40.96 101.41
C SER A 22 -50.78 41.63 100.04
N CYS A 23 -51.13 42.91 99.92
CA CYS A 23 -50.97 43.69 98.68
C CYS A 23 -49.50 43.79 98.26
N LEU A 24 -48.58 44.04 99.19
CA LEU A 24 -47.14 44.11 98.90
C LEU A 24 -46.60 42.76 98.44
N LEU A 25 -47.04 41.67 99.07
CA LEU A 25 -46.67 40.31 98.67
C LEU A 25 -47.23 39.97 97.28
N ALA A 26 -48.49 40.32 97.01
CA ALA A 26 -49.12 40.15 95.70
C ALA A 26 -48.39 40.95 94.60
N TYR A 27 -47.97 42.19 94.90
CA TYR A 27 -47.16 43.00 93.98
C TYR A 27 -45.82 42.34 93.66
N LYS A 28 -45.10 41.85 94.69
CA LYS A 28 -43.82 41.15 94.50
C LYS A 28 -43.99 39.84 93.71
N ASN A 29 -45.04 39.07 93.99
CA ASN A 29 -45.35 37.85 93.25
C ASN A 29 -45.66 38.16 91.79
N CYS A 30 -46.47 39.19 91.52
CA CYS A 30 -46.77 39.65 90.17
C CYS A 30 -45.50 40.11 89.41
N LEU A 31 -44.60 40.84 90.08
CA LEU A 31 -43.32 41.26 89.49
C LEU A 31 -42.44 40.07 89.12
N LEU A 32 -42.32 39.08 90.02
CA LEU A 32 -41.53 37.87 89.81
C LEU A 32 -42.13 36.98 88.71
N GLU A 33 -43.46 36.84 88.67
CA GLU A 33 -44.16 36.13 87.60
C GLU A 33 -43.89 36.75 86.23
N ASN A 34 -43.86 38.09 86.14
CA ASN A 34 -43.52 38.79 84.92
C ASN A 34 -42.06 38.52 84.50
N GLU A 35 -41.10 38.56 85.43
CA GLU A 35 -39.69 38.26 85.15
C GLU A 35 -39.49 36.81 84.67
N ILE A 36 -40.13 35.83 85.32
CA ILE A 36 -40.13 34.43 84.91
C ILE A 36 -40.70 34.29 83.49
N THR A 37 -41.81 34.98 83.20
CA THR A 37 -42.46 34.93 81.88
C THR A 37 -41.54 35.49 80.78
N VAL A 38 -40.82 36.58 81.06
CA VAL A 38 -39.84 37.16 80.12
C VAL A 38 -38.69 36.20 79.87
N LEU A 39 -38.09 35.65 80.93
CA LEU A 39 -36.98 34.69 80.82
C LEU A 39 -37.38 33.42 80.07
N GLN A 40 -38.60 32.92 80.27
CA GLN A 40 -39.14 31.78 79.52
C GLN A 40 -39.24 32.08 78.02
N ARG A 41 -39.73 33.28 77.65
CA ARG A 41 -39.79 33.69 76.25
C ARG A 41 -38.40 33.83 75.64
N GLU A 42 -37.45 34.42 76.36
CA GLU A 42 -36.06 34.54 75.88
C GLU A 42 -35.42 33.16 75.67
N LEU A 43 -35.67 32.22 76.60
CA LEU A 43 -35.20 30.84 76.46
C LEU A 43 -35.81 30.16 75.24
N GLU A 44 -37.13 30.30 75.02
CA GLU A 44 -37.82 29.73 73.86
C GLU A 44 -37.26 30.29 72.53
N VAL A 45 -37.03 31.60 72.46
CA VAL A 45 -36.39 32.23 71.30
C VAL A 45 -34.98 31.69 71.09
N LYS A 46 -34.17 31.56 72.15
CA LYS A 46 -32.81 31.03 72.06
C LYS A 46 -32.79 29.57 71.62
N THR A 47 -33.74 28.75 72.09
CA THR A 47 -33.90 27.36 71.65
C THR A 47 -34.23 27.31 70.16
N SER A 48 -35.17 28.13 69.69
CA SER A 48 -35.52 28.19 68.27
C SER A 48 -34.35 28.66 67.39
N GLU A 49 -33.57 29.65 67.85
CA GLU A 49 -32.35 30.10 67.16
C GLU A 49 -31.30 28.98 67.05
N LEU A 50 -31.14 28.18 68.12
CA LEU A 50 -30.20 27.06 68.14
C LEU A 50 -30.63 25.97 67.16
N GLU A 51 -31.90 25.57 67.17
CA GLU A 51 -32.46 24.59 66.23
C GLU A 51 -32.29 25.04 64.77
N ALA A 52 -32.52 26.33 64.50
CA ALA A 52 -32.31 26.90 63.16
C ALA A 52 -30.83 26.88 62.75
N LEU A 53 -29.91 27.11 63.70
CA LEU A 53 -28.47 27.05 63.44
C LEU A 53 -27.99 25.62 63.19
N GLU A 54 -28.47 24.65 63.97
CA GLU A 54 -28.19 23.22 63.78
C GLU A 54 -28.66 22.75 62.40
N SER A 55 -29.89 23.10 62.01
CA SER A 55 -30.40 22.78 60.67
C SER A 55 -29.55 23.37 59.54
N ARG A 56 -29.09 24.62 59.70
CA ARG A 56 -28.18 25.26 58.75
C ARG A 56 -26.82 24.56 58.69
N TYR A 57 -26.29 24.16 59.82
CA TYR A 57 -25.02 23.44 59.91
C TYR A 57 -25.11 22.08 59.20
N GLU A 58 -26.17 21.32 59.44
CA GLU A 58 -26.41 20.04 58.75
C GLU A 58 -26.53 20.22 57.23
N GLY A 59 -27.25 21.26 56.79
CA GLY A 59 -27.35 21.60 55.36
C GLY A 59 -26.01 21.95 54.73
N LEU A 60 -25.17 22.70 55.45
CA LEU A 60 -23.81 23.04 54.99
C LEU A 60 -22.92 21.79 54.93
N LEU A 61 -22.99 20.93 55.94
CA LEU A 61 -22.23 19.68 55.99
C LEU A 61 -22.60 18.75 54.81
N SER A 62 -23.89 18.60 54.52
CA SER A 62 -24.38 17.83 53.38
C SER A 62 -23.86 18.39 52.05
N THR A 63 -23.89 19.72 51.89
CA THR A 63 -23.37 20.42 50.70
C THR A 63 -21.86 20.20 50.54
N TYR A 64 -21.10 20.32 51.62
CA TYR A 64 -19.66 20.08 51.63
C TYR A 64 -19.31 18.66 51.21
N GLN A 65 -20.01 17.66 51.78
CA GLN A 65 -19.81 16.26 51.42
C GLN A 65 -20.13 15.97 49.95
N LYS A 66 -21.17 16.64 49.40
CA LYS A 66 -21.49 16.54 47.97
C LYS A 66 -20.36 17.11 47.12
N LEU A 67 -19.89 18.31 47.44
CA LEU A 67 -18.80 18.97 46.70
C LEU A 67 -17.52 18.12 46.74
N LEU A 68 -17.22 17.49 47.87
CA LEU A 68 -16.06 16.59 48.00
C LEU A 68 -16.17 15.41 47.03
N ARG A 69 -17.33 14.75 46.96
CA ARG A 69 -17.57 13.65 46.02
C ARG A 69 -17.46 14.11 44.56
N ASP A 70 -18.06 15.24 44.23
CA ASP A 70 -18.03 15.79 42.87
C ASP A 70 -16.58 16.13 42.46
N ASN A 71 -15.77 16.66 43.39
CA ASN A 71 -14.35 16.93 43.17
C ASN A 71 -13.52 15.66 42.92
N MET A 72 -13.80 14.58 43.66
CA MET A 72 -13.13 13.29 43.45
C MET A 72 -13.42 12.74 42.05
N VAL A 73 -14.69 12.75 41.63
CA VAL A 73 -15.11 12.30 40.29
C VAL A 73 -14.47 13.15 39.18
N LEU A 74 -14.39 14.47 39.40
CA LEU A 74 -13.73 15.37 38.46
C LEU A 74 -12.23 15.07 38.35
N ASN A 75 -11.56 14.80 39.47
CA ASN A 75 -10.14 14.47 39.49
C ASN A 75 -9.86 13.14 38.77
N GLU A 76 -10.70 12.12 38.98
CA GLU A 76 -10.61 10.85 38.24
C GLU A 76 -10.78 11.07 36.73
N SER A 77 -11.78 11.86 36.34
CA SER A 77 -12.03 12.20 34.93
C SER A 77 -10.84 12.94 34.30
N TYR A 78 -10.23 13.86 35.05
CA TYR A 78 -9.03 14.58 34.61
C TYR A 78 -7.84 13.63 34.37
N ILE A 79 -7.60 12.68 35.30
CA ILE A 79 -6.53 11.69 35.16
C ILE A 79 -6.74 10.83 33.92
N THR A 80 -7.97 10.33 33.70
CA THR A 80 -8.31 9.54 32.51
C THR A 80 -8.11 10.34 31.23
N LEU A 81 -8.56 11.60 31.19
CA LEU A 81 -8.38 12.46 30.02
C LEU A 81 -6.90 12.69 29.70
N LYS A 82 -6.08 12.93 30.73
CA LYS A 82 -4.63 13.11 30.58
C LYS A 82 -3.97 11.86 30.00
N GLN A 83 -4.33 10.67 30.47
CA GLN A 83 -3.82 9.41 29.95
C GLN A 83 -4.20 9.21 28.47
N ASN A 84 -5.47 9.46 28.13
CA ASN A 84 -5.95 9.36 26.75
C ASN A 84 -5.20 10.32 25.82
N TYR A 85 -4.93 11.55 26.29
CA TYR A 85 -4.14 12.51 25.54
C TYR A 85 -2.72 12.02 25.28
N THR A 86 -2.05 11.44 26.29
CA THR A 86 -0.69 10.89 26.12
C THR A 86 -0.67 9.78 25.07
N VAL A 87 -1.60 8.82 25.14
CA VAL A 87 -1.71 7.74 24.15
C VAL A 87 -1.96 8.29 22.75
N LEU A 88 -2.82 9.30 22.62
CA LEU A 88 -3.10 9.93 21.33
C LEU A 88 -1.86 10.62 20.75
N SER A 89 -1.08 11.30 21.58
CA SER A 89 0.17 11.96 21.18
C SER A 89 1.19 10.96 20.66
N GLU A 90 1.41 9.85 21.39
CA GLU A 90 2.34 8.79 20.99
C GLU A 90 1.90 8.11 19.67
N ASN A 91 0.59 7.91 19.49
CA ASN A 91 0.05 7.37 18.23
C ASN A 91 0.29 8.32 17.06
N PHE A 92 0.11 9.63 17.27
CA PHE A 92 0.37 10.64 16.25
C PHE A 92 1.85 10.66 15.86
N GLU A 93 2.77 10.63 16.82
CA GLU A 93 4.21 10.59 16.56
C GLU A 93 4.61 9.36 15.74
N ARG A 94 4.09 8.18 16.09
CA ARG A 94 4.32 6.95 15.31
C ARG A 94 3.81 7.08 13.88
N LEU A 95 2.60 7.61 13.68
CA LEU A 95 2.03 7.80 12.35
C LEU A 95 2.88 8.75 11.50
N MET A 96 3.45 9.79 12.12
CA MET A 96 4.34 10.73 11.42
C MET A 96 5.63 10.05 10.95
N VAL A 97 6.20 9.13 11.73
CA VAL A 97 7.37 8.35 11.32
C VAL A 97 7.02 7.44 10.13
N GLU A 98 5.90 6.72 10.20
CA GLU A 98 5.42 5.86 9.11
C GLU A 98 5.17 6.65 7.82
N TYR A 99 4.60 7.86 7.93
CA TYR A 99 4.39 8.75 6.79
C TYR A 99 5.71 9.14 6.11
N VAL A 100 6.72 9.53 6.88
CA VAL A 100 8.04 9.92 6.34
C VAL A 100 8.72 8.73 5.67
N GLU A 101 8.64 7.53 6.26
CA GLU A 101 9.21 6.32 5.67
C GLU A 101 8.51 5.98 4.33
N LEU A 102 7.18 6.08 4.28
CA LEU A 102 6.43 5.85 3.06
C LEU A 102 6.78 6.86 1.96
N GLN A 103 6.92 8.14 2.32
CA GLN A 103 7.33 9.19 1.39
C GLN A 103 8.71 8.88 0.78
N SER A 104 9.68 8.47 1.60
CA SER A 104 11.02 8.09 1.11
C SER A 104 10.98 6.89 0.17
N LYS A 105 10.18 5.86 0.48
CA LYS A 105 9.98 4.70 -0.41
C LYS A 105 9.37 5.09 -1.75
N TYR A 106 8.43 6.04 -1.75
CA TYR A 106 7.82 6.55 -2.97
C TYR A 106 8.82 7.28 -3.86
N GLU A 107 9.70 8.11 -3.28
CA GLU A 107 10.74 8.83 -4.02
C GLU A 107 11.71 7.86 -4.71
N VAL A 108 12.18 6.83 -4.00
CA VAL A 108 13.04 5.78 -4.59
C VAL A 108 12.35 5.07 -5.75
N LEU A 109 11.07 4.69 -5.58
CA LEU A 109 10.32 4.02 -6.63
C LEU A 109 10.12 4.89 -7.88
N LEU A 110 9.96 6.21 -7.69
CA LEU A 110 9.84 7.16 -8.78
C LEU A 110 11.13 7.23 -9.60
N ASP A 111 12.29 7.25 -8.94
CA ASP A 111 13.59 7.25 -9.60
C ASP A 111 13.83 5.95 -10.38
N ASP A 112 13.51 4.79 -9.78
CA ASP A 112 13.60 3.49 -10.43
C ASP A 112 12.72 3.41 -11.69
N TYR A 113 11.50 3.94 -11.61
CA TYR A 113 10.59 4.01 -12.76
C TYR A 113 11.17 4.87 -13.90
N GLN A 114 11.75 6.02 -13.59
CA GLN A 114 12.36 6.90 -14.59
C GLN A 114 13.56 6.23 -15.26
N ALA A 115 14.41 5.56 -14.48
CA ALA A 115 15.55 4.81 -15.00
C ALA A 115 15.09 3.68 -15.95
N LEU A 116 14.05 2.94 -15.57
CA LEU A 116 13.47 1.88 -16.40
C LEU A 116 12.89 2.43 -17.71
N LEU A 117 12.17 3.55 -17.65
CA LEU A 117 11.62 4.20 -18.84
C LEU A 117 12.72 4.65 -19.81
N SER A 118 13.82 5.21 -19.27
CA SER A 118 14.98 5.58 -20.08
C SER A 118 15.60 4.36 -20.76
N ASN A 119 15.82 3.27 -20.01
CA ASN A 119 16.37 2.03 -20.54
C ASN A 119 15.49 1.43 -21.64
N TYR A 120 14.18 1.39 -21.42
CA TYR A 120 13.22 0.94 -22.42
C TYR A 120 13.29 1.78 -23.70
N THR A 121 13.37 3.11 -23.56
CA THR A 121 13.45 4.03 -24.71
C THR A 121 14.72 3.78 -25.52
N THR A 122 15.86 3.64 -24.85
CA THR A 122 17.14 3.31 -25.50
C THR A 122 17.08 1.96 -26.21
N LEU A 123 16.55 0.93 -25.55
CA LEU A 123 16.44 -0.41 -26.14
C LEU A 123 15.51 -0.42 -27.37
N LYS A 124 14.38 0.28 -27.29
CA LYS A 124 13.44 0.41 -28.39
C LYS A 124 14.08 1.11 -29.60
N ALA A 125 14.86 2.17 -29.37
CA ALA A 125 15.60 2.84 -30.42
C ALA A 125 16.64 1.91 -31.06
N ALA A 126 17.46 1.23 -30.24
CA ALA A 126 18.45 0.28 -30.71
C ALA A 126 17.83 -0.87 -31.53
N TYR A 127 16.68 -1.40 -31.09
CA TYR A 127 15.92 -2.39 -31.85
C TYR A 127 15.46 -1.86 -33.21
N GLY A 128 15.00 -0.60 -33.27
CA GLY A 128 14.65 0.08 -34.51
C GLY A 128 15.83 0.20 -35.49
N GLU A 129 17.01 0.59 -34.98
CA GLU A 129 18.24 0.69 -35.78
C GLU A 129 18.67 -0.68 -36.33
N VAL A 130 18.64 -1.74 -35.52
CA VAL A 130 18.95 -3.11 -35.97
C VAL A 130 17.95 -3.56 -37.03
N CYS A 131 16.65 -3.32 -36.82
CA CYS A 131 15.63 -3.65 -37.82
C CYS A 131 15.88 -2.91 -39.13
N PHE A 132 16.19 -1.61 -39.08
CA PHE A 132 16.51 -0.85 -40.27
C PHE A 132 17.75 -1.41 -40.98
N ALA A 133 18.85 -1.68 -40.26
CA ALA A 133 20.07 -2.22 -40.85
C ALA A 133 19.87 -3.60 -41.51
N VAL A 134 19.11 -4.50 -40.87
CA VAL A 134 18.90 -5.87 -41.35
C VAL A 134 17.82 -5.95 -42.45
N TYR A 135 16.79 -5.11 -42.40
CA TYR A 135 15.62 -5.21 -43.28
C TYR A 135 15.53 -4.13 -44.36
N SER A 136 16.24 -3.00 -44.25
CA SER A 136 16.23 -1.94 -45.27
C SER A 136 16.55 -2.40 -46.70
N PRO A 137 17.44 -3.38 -46.96
CA PRO A 137 17.72 -3.81 -48.34
C PRO A 137 16.52 -4.45 -49.05
N LEU A 138 15.49 -4.91 -48.32
CA LEU A 138 14.28 -5.51 -48.87
C LEU A 138 13.02 -4.63 -48.72
N TRP A 139 13.14 -3.44 -48.11
CA TRP A 139 11.98 -2.56 -47.84
C TRP A 139 11.41 -1.94 -49.13
N SER A 140 12.20 -1.79 -50.20
CA SER A 140 11.77 -1.14 -51.44
C SER A 140 10.79 -1.95 -52.31
N ASN A 141 10.33 -3.14 -51.88
CA ASN A 141 9.52 -4.06 -52.72
C ASN A 141 10.26 -4.49 -54.02
N GLU A 142 11.58 -4.35 -54.05
CA GLU A 142 12.46 -4.63 -55.19
C GLU A 142 13.09 -6.02 -55.09
N THR A 143 12.41 -7.01 -54.52
CA THR A 143 12.97 -8.37 -54.48
C THR A 143 13.19 -8.88 -55.90
N VAL A 144 14.44 -9.17 -56.25
CA VAL A 144 14.82 -9.72 -57.55
C VAL A 144 14.83 -11.25 -57.42
N THR A 145 14.18 -11.93 -58.36
CA THR A 145 14.24 -13.39 -58.48
C THR A 145 15.41 -13.75 -59.39
N PRO A 146 16.53 -14.30 -58.89
CA PRO A 146 17.65 -14.67 -59.74
C PRO A 146 17.36 -15.94 -60.55
N THR A 147 18.09 -16.14 -61.62
CA THR A 147 18.25 -17.45 -62.25
C THR A 147 19.20 -18.32 -61.43
N VAL A 148 19.13 -19.64 -61.60
CA VAL A 148 20.09 -20.57 -60.99
C VAL A 148 21.54 -20.28 -61.43
N SER A 149 21.72 -19.82 -62.67
CA SER A 149 23.04 -19.46 -63.20
C SER A 149 23.63 -18.25 -62.48
N GLU A 150 22.82 -17.21 -62.24
CA GLU A 150 23.22 -16.02 -61.48
C GLU A 150 23.53 -16.36 -60.03
N LEU A 151 22.69 -17.20 -59.40
CA LEU A 151 22.93 -17.70 -58.04
C LEU A 151 24.29 -18.40 -57.95
N LYS A 152 24.56 -19.36 -58.84
CA LYS A 152 25.85 -20.10 -58.86
C LYS A 152 27.04 -19.17 -59.11
N SER A 153 26.90 -18.21 -60.01
CA SER A 153 27.96 -17.23 -60.26
C SER A 153 28.24 -16.39 -59.02
N TRP A 154 27.19 -15.95 -58.31
CA TRP A 154 27.35 -15.17 -57.09
C TRP A 154 27.98 -15.97 -55.96
N LEU A 155 27.62 -17.25 -55.79
CA LEU A 155 28.23 -18.10 -54.78
C LEU A 155 29.76 -18.20 -54.98
N THR A 156 30.26 -18.24 -56.22
CA THR A 156 31.73 -18.22 -56.47
C THR A 156 32.42 -16.90 -56.13
N GLU A 157 31.66 -15.80 -55.97
CA GLU A 157 32.18 -14.48 -55.56
C GLU A 157 32.04 -14.25 -54.04
N ASP A 158 31.06 -14.90 -53.43
CA ASP A 158 30.80 -14.82 -51.99
C ASP A 158 31.82 -15.67 -51.23
N ASP A 159 32.26 -15.20 -50.04
CA ASP A 159 33.27 -15.90 -49.24
C ASP A 159 32.68 -16.57 -47.97
N THR A 160 31.36 -16.81 -47.91
CA THR A 160 30.74 -17.46 -46.74
C THR A 160 31.26 -18.87 -46.53
N ASP A 161 31.49 -19.62 -47.60
CA ASP A 161 32.04 -20.99 -47.59
C ASP A 161 33.49 -21.05 -47.05
N SER A 162 34.20 -19.93 -47.15
CA SER A 162 35.60 -19.78 -46.75
C SER A 162 35.77 -19.51 -45.25
N LEU A 163 34.68 -19.29 -44.52
CA LEU A 163 34.70 -19.12 -43.07
C LEU A 163 35.01 -20.45 -42.35
N PRO A 164 35.80 -20.44 -41.27
CA PRO A 164 36.09 -21.66 -40.53
C PRO A 164 34.87 -22.13 -39.73
N TYR A 165 34.51 -23.40 -39.88
CA TYR A 165 33.49 -24.04 -39.05
C TYR A 165 34.03 -24.28 -37.63
N SER A 166 33.23 -23.91 -36.61
CA SER A 166 33.49 -24.19 -35.20
C SER A 166 32.21 -24.68 -34.54
N GLU A 167 32.25 -25.87 -33.92
CA GLU A 167 31.10 -26.42 -33.18
C GLU A 167 30.63 -25.53 -32.02
N TRP A 168 31.48 -24.62 -31.55
CA TRP A 168 31.22 -23.78 -30.38
C TRP A 168 30.94 -22.32 -30.75
N ASP A 169 31.42 -21.87 -31.91
CA ASP A 169 31.42 -20.45 -32.27
C ASP A 169 30.72 -20.13 -33.59
N PHE A 170 30.72 -21.05 -34.57
CA PHE A 170 30.21 -20.78 -35.93
C PHE A 170 29.80 -22.08 -36.62
N VAL A 171 28.50 -22.42 -36.50
CA VAL A 171 27.89 -23.68 -36.95
C VAL A 171 27.07 -23.48 -38.23
N CYS A 172 26.49 -24.56 -38.78
CA CYS A 172 25.68 -24.53 -40.01
C CYS A 172 24.59 -23.44 -40.00
N GLY A 173 24.00 -23.16 -38.83
CA GLY A 173 23.04 -22.06 -38.66
C GLY A 173 23.64 -20.68 -38.94
N ASP A 174 24.86 -20.41 -38.49
CA ASP A 174 25.54 -19.13 -38.67
C ASP A 174 25.92 -18.90 -40.13
N PHE A 175 26.39 -19.94 -40.82
CA PHE A 175 26.60 -19.91 -42.28
C PHE A 175 25.30 -19.58 -43.01
N ALA A 176 24.20 -20.25 -42.65
CA ALA A 176 22.92 -20.03 -43.31
C ALA A 176 22.38 -18.61 -43.07
N VAL A 177 22.55 -18.07 -41.86
CA VAL A 177 22.22 -16.67 -41.55
C VAL A 177 23.08 -15.72 -42.37
N MET A 178 24.41 -15.92 -42.38
CA MET A 178 25.35 -15.07 -43.10
C MET A 178 25.02 -14.99 -44.59
N LEU A 179 24.87 -16.15 -45.25
CA LEU A 179 24.55 -16.20 -46.67
C LEU A 179 23.20 -15.54 -46.97
N SER A 180 22.20 -15.75 -46.09
CA SER A 180 20.89 -15.10 -46.25
C SER A 180 20.96 -13.57 -46.15
N ILE A 181 21.80 -13.01 -45.28
CA ILE A 181 22.00 -11.56 -45.16
C ILE A 181 22.71 -11.01 -46.39
N ARG A 182 23.74 -11.70 -46.88
CA ARG A 182 24.49 -11.27 -48.07
C ARG A 182 23.66 -11.35 -49.35
N ALA A 183 22.81 -12.38 -49.48
CA ALA A 183 21.85 -12.47 -50.58
C ALA A 183 20.91 -11.25 -50.63
N ARG A 184 20.57 -10.65 -49.48
CA ARG A 184 19.75 -9.41 -49.44
C ARG A 184 20.46 -8.21 -50.04
N MET A 185 21.80 -8.17 -50.02
CA MET A 185 22.55 -7.11 -50.70
C MET A 185 22.41 -7.18 -52.23
N LYS A 186 21.94 -8.32 -52.76
CA LYS A 186 21.52 -8.51 -54.16
C LYS A 186 20.01 -8.32 -54.35
N HIS A 187 19.29 -7.89 -53.31
CA HIS A 187 17.83 -7.88 -53.22
C HIS A 187 17.19 -9.26 -53.44
N TRP A 188 17.88 -10.35 -53.10
CA TRP A 188 17.37 -11.71 -53.22
C TRP A 188 16.73 -12.17 -51.92
N ASP A 189 15.55 -12.80 -52.03
CA ASP A 189 14.85 -13.40 -50.90
C ASP A 189 15.35 -14.83 -50.66
N MET A 190 16.33 -14.95 -49.77
CA MET A 190 16.91 -16.22 -49.35
C MET A 190 16.48 -16.53 -47.91
N GLY A 191 15.75 -17.63 -47.76
CA GLY A 191 15.37 -18.18 -46.47
C GLY A 191 16.43 -19.10 -45.87
N ILE A 192 16.26 -19.39 -44.59
CA ILE A 192 17.04 -20.38 -43.83
C ILE A 192 16.15 -21.59 -43.62
N VAL A 193 16.67 -22.77 -43.90
CA VAL A 193 16.02 -24.06 -43.69
C VAL A 193 16.75 -24.79 -42.58
N ALA A 194 16.02 -25.26 -41.58
CA ALA A 194 16.54 -26.17 -40.57
C ALA A 194 15.84 -27.52 -40.68
N VAL A 195 16.64 -28.58 -40.78
CA VAL A 195 16.20 -29.97 -40.82
C VAL A 195 16.66 -30.67 -39.55
N LEU A 196 15.71 -31.23 -38.81
CA LEU A 196 15.98 -32.16 -37.71
C LEU A 196 15.49 -33.54 -38.13
N GLY A 197 16.31 -34.56 -37.94
CA GLY A 197 16.04 -35.87 -38.51
C GLY A 197 17.04 -36.94 -38.10
N ARG A 198 17.12 -37.98 -38.93
CA ARG A 198 18.04 -39.11 -38.74
C ARG A 198 18.69 -39.54 -40.03
N ASP A 199 19.94 -40.02 -39.92
CA ASP A 199 20.61 -40.69 -41.04
C ASP A 199 20.08 -42.13 -41.24
N THR A 200 20.61 -42.84 -42.25
CA THR A 200 20.25 -44.24 -42.52
C THR A 200 20.61 -45.23 -41.42
N TYR A 201 21.47 -44.84 -40.49
CA TYR A 201 21.91 -45.66 -39.36
C TYR A 201 21.11 -45.35 -38.08
N GLY A 202 20.21 -44.36 -38.12
CA GLY A 202 19.37 -43.93 -37.00
C GLY A 202 19.99 -42.87 -36.10
N ASN A 203 21.19 -42.36 -36.42
CA ASN A 203 21.84 -41.29 -35.68
C ASN A 203 21.12 -39.97 -35.88
N LYS A 204 21.13 -39.11 -34.85
CA LYS A 204 20.51 -37.79 -34.92
C LYS A 204 21.23 -36.91 -35.95
N PHE A 205 20.47 -36.24 -36.79
CA PHE A 205 20.92 -35.29 -37.79
C PHE A 205 20.22 -33.95 -37.56
N ASN A 206 20.99 -32.88 -37.34
CA ASN A 206 20.48 -31.52 -37.26
C ASN A 206 21.34 -30.68 -38.20
N HIS A 207 20.71 -30.02 -39.17
CA HIS A 207 21.46 -29.25 -40.16
C HIS A 207 20.67 -28.02 -40.60
N ALA A 208 21.38 -26.96 -40.94
CA ALA A 208 20.82 -25.73 -41.48
C ALA A 208 21.48 -25.38 -42.81
N PHE A 209 20.68 -24.94 -43.77
CA PHE A 209 21.11 -24.55 -45.11
C PHE A 209 20.14 -23.50 -45.66
N ASN A 210 20.37 -22.99 -46.87
CA ASN A 210 19.54 -21.93 -47.42
C ASN A 210 18.55 -22.44 -48.47
N ALA A 211 17.43 -21.73 -48.60
CA ALA A 211 16.48 -21.91 -49.69
C ALA A 211 16.23 -20.58 -50.39
N ILE A 212 16.23 -20.59 -51.71
CA ILE A 212 15.98 -19.41 -52.53
C ILE A 212 15.07 -19.78 -53.70
N ARG A 213 14.14 -18.90 -54.03
CA ARG A 213 13.31 -19.06 -55.23
C ARG A 213 14.04 -18.44 -56.41
N CYS A 214 14.46 -19.28 -57.34
CA CYS A 214 14.97 -18.86 -58.64
C CYS A 214 13.84 -18.85 -59.68
N VAL A 215 14.11 -18.29 -60.86
CA VAL A 215 13.19 -18.32 -62.02
C VAL A 215 12.81 -19.76 -62.38
N GLU A 216 13.75 -20.69 -62.25
CA GLU A 216 13.60 -22.12 -62.53
C GLU A 216 12.84 -22.88 -61.43
N GLY A 217 12.65 -22.29 -60.25
CA GLY A 217 11.95 -22.91 -59.11
C GLY A 217 12.69 -22.75 -57.78
N LEU A 218 12.25 -23.51 -56.78
CA LEU A 218 12.88 -23.52 -55.46
C LEU A 218 14.20 -24.30 -55.50
N VAL A 219 15.24 -23.69 -54.95
CA VAL A 219 16.60 -24.25 -54.92
C VAL A 219 17.16 -24.16 -53.52
N TYR A 220 17.98 -25.14 -53.15
CA TYR A 220 18.69 -25.15 -51.87
C TYR A 220 20.18 -24.95 -52.07
N VAL A 221 20.82 -24.31 -51.10
CA VAL A 221 22.24 -24.02 -51.10
C VAL A 221 22.83 -24.48 -49.77
N GLU A 222 23.88 -25.29 -49.84
CA GLU A 222 24.75 -25.60 -48.71
C GLU A 222 25.76 -24.44 -48.55
N PRO A 223 25.58 -23.55 -47.55
CA PRO A 223 26.40 -22.35 -47.43
C PRO A 223 27.86 -22.65 -47.03
N GLN A 224 28.16 -23.86 -46.56
CA GLN A 224 29.52 -24.24 -46.16
C GLN A 224 30.42 -24.65 -47.33
N ASN A 225 29.88 -24.84 -48.54
CA ASN A 225 30.65 -25.29 -49.71
C ASN A 225 30.02 -24.90 -51.07
N ASP A 226 29.08 -23.96 -51.08
CA ASP A 226 28.35 -23.47 -52.25
C ASP A 226 27.59 -24.52 -53.07
N GLN A 227 27.37 -25.70 -52.51
CA GLN A 227 26.70 -26.75 -53.24
C GLN A 227 25.21 -26.43 -53.41
N VAL A 228 24.80 -26.24 -54.66
CA VAL A 228 23.42 -26.04 -55.06
C VAL A 228 22.73 -27.37 -55.33
N PHE A 229 21.59 -27.62 -54.68
CA PHE A 229 20.85 -28.88 -54.80
C PHE A 229 19.32 -28.69 -54.84
N TYR A 230 18.63 -29.77 -55.20
CA TYR A 230 17.20 -29.79 -55.45
C TYR A 230 16.57 -31.03 -54.82
N GLY A 231 15.28 -30.95 -54.53
CA GLY A 231 14.48 -32.10 -54.16
C GLY A 231 13.30 -31.72 -53.27
N PRO A 232 12.22 -32.50 -53.26
CA PRO A 232 11.17 -32.30 -52.27
C PRO A 232 11.75 -32.65 -50.90
N ILE A 233 11.85 -31.66 -50.02
CA ILE A 233 12.16 -31.86 -48.61
C ILE A 233 10.87 -31.61 -47.85
N GLY A 234 10.41 -32.61 -47.11
CA GLY A 234 9.19 -32.53 -46.33
C GLY A 234 9.26 -33.43 -45.11
N GLU A 235 8.49 -33.08 -44.09
CA GLU A 235 8.41 -33.89 -42.88
C GLU A 235 7.96 -35.32 -43.19
N ARG A 236 8.48 -36.28 -42.42
CA ARG A 236 8.17 -37.71 -42.53
C ARG A 236 8.55 -38.32 -43.89
N SER A 237 9.54 -37.74 -44.55
CA SER A 237 10.04 -38.23 -45.83
C SER A 237 11.57 -38.36 -45.83
N TRP A 238 12.09 -39.16 -46.75
CA TRP A 238 13.52 -39.26 -47.00
C TRP A 238 13.92 -38.30 -48.11
N TYR A 239 14.97 -37.52 -47.88
CA TYR A 239 15.64 -36.74 -48.93
C TYR A 239 17.11 -37.12 -49.01
N ASN A 240 17.76 -36.78 -50.13
CA ASN A 240 19.18 -37.03 -50.31
C ASN A 240 19.93 -35.70 -50.20
N HIS A 241 20.59 -35.49 -49.06
CA HIS A 241 21.50 -34.37 -48.88
C HIS A 241 22.81 -34.66 -49.62
N PRO A 242 23.32 -33.72 -50.44
CA PRO A 242 24.47 -34.02 -51.28
C PRO A 242 25.77 -34.22 -50.49
N GLY A 243 25.90 -33.65 -49.28
CA GLY A 243 27.03 -33.87 -48.37
C GLY A 243 26.84 -34.99 -47.33
N PHE A 244 25.60 -35.38 -46.99
CA PHE A 244 25.32 -36.28 -45.86
C PHE A 244 24.58 -37.56 -46.27
N GLY A 245 24.23 -37.71 -47.55
CA GLY A 245 23.48 -38.85 -48.06
C GLY A 245 22.00 -38.80 -47.67
N ARG A 246 21.40 -39.98 -47.45
CA ARG A 246 19.95 -40.10 -47.27
C ARG A 246 19.57 -39.77 -45.83
N ILE A 247 18.72 -38.77 -45.65
CA ILE A 247 18.26 -38.26 -44.35
C ILE A 247 16.75 -38.39 -44.25
N TYR A 248 16.26 -38.92 -43.13
CA TYR A 248 14.86 -38.95 -42.77
C TYR A 248 14.51 -37.67 -42.00
N VAL A 249 13.55 -36.90 -42.52
CA VAL A 249 13.14 -35.61 -41.94
C VAL A 249 12.09 -35.85 -40.87
N GLU A 250 12.41 -35.53 -39.62
CA GLU A 250 11.44 -35.50 -38.52
C GLU A 250 10.75 -34.15 -38.45
N THR A 251 11.52 -33.06 -38.58
CA THR A 251 11.04 -31.68 -38.53
C THR A 251 11.67 -30.87 -39.66
N PHE A 252 10.85 -30.06 -40.36
CA PHE A 252 11.29 -29.17 -41.43
C PHE A 252 10.83 -27.74 -41.14
N ILE A 253 11.78 -26.84 -40.84
CA ILE A 253 11.50 -25.45 -40.49
C ILE A 253 12.06 -24.56 -41.59
N VAL A 254 11.22 -23.66 -42.12
CA VAL A 254 11.67 -22.58 -43.01
C VAL A 254 11.51 -21.27 -42.26
N VAL A 255 12.63 -20.60 -42.02
CA VAL A 255 12.67 -19.24 -41.49
C VAL A 255 12.91 -18.31 -42.67
N VAL A 256 11.87 -17.59 -43.07
CA VAL A 256 12.03 -16.43 -43.95
C VAL A 256 12.24 -15.25 -42.99
N PRO A 257 13.45 -14.68 -42.88
CA PRO A 257 13.71 -13.61 -41.93
C PRO A 257 13.17 -12.27 -42.46
N TYR A 258 12.08 -12.29 -43.22
CA TYR A 258 11.32 -11.14 -43.68
C TYR A 258 9.87 -11.55 -43.85
N GLN A 259 8.98 -10.94 -43.09
CA GLN A 259 7.60 -10.74 -43.50
C GLN A 259 7.42 -9.23 -43.60
N PRO A 260 7.07 -8.67 -44.77
CA PRO A 260 6.68 -7.27 -44.83
C PRO A 260 5.54 -7.04 -43.83
N PRO A 261 5.52 -5.89 -43.12
CA PRO A 261 4.34 -5.53 -42.37
C PRO A 261 3.13 -5.49 -43.32
N LEU A 262 2.05 -6.19 -42.93
CA LEU A 262 0.74 -6.11 -43.58
C LEU A 262 0.18 -4.68 -43.53
#